data_AF-A0A1W9QGY5-F1
#
_entry.id   AF-A0A1W9QGY5-F1
#
_cell.length_a   1.000
_cell.length_b   1.000
_cell.length_c   1.000
_cell.angle_alpha   90.00
_cell.angle_beta   90.00
_cell.angle_gamma   90.00
#
_symmetry.space_group_name_H-M   'P 1'
#
loop_
_entity.id
_entity.type
_entity.pdbx_description
1 polymer ?
#
loop_
_entity_poly.entity_id
_entity_poly.type
_entity_poly.pdbx_seq_one_letter_code
_entity_poly.pdbx_strand_id
1 'polypeptide(L)'
;MTDTSRFPPGLLFREDGHVTDWVLSALVDGEEALLSAEATAHVDSCEECGARLGAMAHGVFALEAEVQEWAKAERARAPFPMVAFGMVGLGLVLGSVGFAVMRGDEWRELPHRALTLWRWAKALVPWLFERMPVLPMVAWGLSVLLIVAVGLAFVARELSKQERLS
;
A
#
# COMPACT_ATOMS: atom_id res chain seq x y z
N MET A 1 24.62 1.70 -37.27
CA MET A 1 23.78 1.28 -36.13
C MET A 1 22.34 1.38 -36.63
N THR A 2 21.61 0.27 -36.70
CA THR A 2 20.19 0.29 -37.06
C THR A 2 19.43 0.98 -35.95
N ASP A 3 18.84 2.11 -36.26
CA ASP A 3 18.02 2.91 -35.35
C ASP A 3 16.77 2.10 -34.98
N THR A 4 16.74 1.56 -33.76
CA THR A 4 15.63 0.78 -33.21
C THR A 4 14.72 1.67 -32.39
N SER A 5 14.20 2.75 -32.99
CA SER A 5 13.09 3.48 -32.39
C SER A 5 11.88 2.54 -32.33
N ARG A 6 11.20 2.50 -31.17
CA ARG A 6 9.95 1.72 -31.06
C ARG A 6 8.78 2.42 -31.73
N PHE A 7 8.86 3.73 -31.90
CA PHE A 7 7.88 4.50 -32.65
C PHE A 7 8.16 4.49 -34.16
N PRO A 8 7.11 4.41 -35.00
CA PRO A 8 7.24 4.59 -36.43
C PRO A 8 7.71 6.03 -36.76
N PRO A 9 8.48 6.23 -37.84
CA PRO A 9 9.11 7.53 -38.15
C PRO A 9 8.14 8.70 -38.27
N GLY A 10 6.94 8.47 -38.82
CA GLY A 10 5.89 9.48 -38.97
C GLY A 10 5.25 9.96 -37.65
N LEU A 11 5.59 9.34 -36.51
CA LEU A 11 5.21 9.81 -35.18
C LEU A 11 6.33 10.60 -34.48
N LEU A 12 7.55 10.59 -35.01
CA LEU A 12 8.69 11.27 -34.39
C LEU A 12 8.75 12.74 -34.80
N PHE A 13 8.60 13.00 -36.10
CA PHE A 13 8.67 14.33 -36.68
C PHE A 13 7.36 14.74 -37.32
N ARG A 14 7.05 16.02 -37.17
CA ARG A 14 5.99 16.73 -37.87
C ARG A 14 6.46 17.08 -39.29
N GLU A 15 5.52 17.46 -40.15
CA GLU A 15 5.81 17.89 -41.53
C GLU A 15 6.67 19.15 -41.60
N ASP A 16 6.67 19.97 -40.55
CA ASP A 16 7.48 21.20 -40.41
C ASP A 16 8.92 20.92 -39.96
N GLY A 17 9.29 19.66 -39.70
CA GLY A 17 10.62 19.26 -39.27
C GLY A 17 10.85 19.34 -37.76
N HIS A 18 9.85 19.75 -36.97
CA HIS A 18 9.92 19.70 -35.51
C HIS A 18 9.47 18.35 -34.96
N VAL A 19 9.85 18.04 -33.72
CA VAL A 19 9.35 16.81 -33.08
C VAL A 19 7.86 16.95 -32.70
N THR A 20 7.16 15.83 -32.72
CA THR A 20 5.76 15.75 -32.29
C THR A 20 5.63 15.89 -30.76
N ASP A 21 4.42 16.16 -30.28
CA ASP A 21 4.15 16.18 -28.84
C ASP A 21 4.41 14.82 -28.18
N TRP A 22 4.29 13.71 -28.91
CA TRP A 22 4.60 12.37 -28.41
C TRP A 22 6.06 12.21 -28.00
N VAL A 23 6.97 12.74 -28.81
CA VAL A 23 8.40 12.74 -28.49
C VAL A 23 8.66 13.58 -27.25
N LEU A 24 8.07 14.78 -27.18
CA LEU A 24 8.25 15.67 -26.02
C LEU A 24 7.68 15.05 -24.74
N SER A 25 6.49 14.44 -24.78
CA SER A 25 5.93 13.74 -23.63
C SER A 25 6.80 12.56 -23.18
N ALA A 26 7.29 11.73 -24.11
CA ALA A 26 8.19 10.64 -23.78
C ALA A 26 9.49 11.12 -23.13
N LEU A 27 10.03 12.28 -23.56
CA LEU A 27 11.18 12.91 -22.92
C LEU A 27 10.87 13.42 -21.50
N VAL A 28 9.71 14.05 -21.30
CA VAL A 28 9.28 14.50 -19.96
C VAL A 28 9.12 13.32 -18.99
N ASP A 29 8.62 12.19 -19.49
CA ASP A 29 8.43 10.96 -18.70
C ASP A 29 9.74 10.17 -18.48
N GLY A 30 10.86 10.56 -19.11
CA GLY A 30 12.15 9.87 -19.02
C GLY A 30 12.24 8.58 -19.86
N GLU A 31 11.35 8.40 -20.82
CA GLU A 31 11.23 7.22 -21.68
C GLU A 31 12.04 7.37 -22.99
N GLU A 32 13.27 7.90 -22.90
CA GLU A 32 14.15 8.16 -24.06
C GLU A 32 14.43 6.90 -24.90
N ALA A 33 14.39 5.72 -24.28
CA ALA A 33 14.60 4.43 -24.94
C ALA A 33 13.55 4.09 -26.01
N LEU A 34 12.42 4.82 -26.05
CA LEU A 34 11.38 4.65 -27.06
C LEU A 34 11.68 5.46 -28.35
N LEU A 35 12.56 6.45 -28.25
CA LEU A 35 12.83 7.46 -29.27
C LEU A 35 14.05 7.08 -30.13
N SER A 36 14.12 7.63 -31.34
CA SER A 36 15.35 7.56 -32.13
C SER A 36 16.40 8.51 -31.57
N ALA A 37 17.68 8.18 -31.81
CA ALA A 37 18.79 9.08 -31.47
C ALA A 37 18.74 10.41 -32.24
N GLU A 38 18.09 10.42 -33.42
CA GLU A 38 17.89 11.63 -34.21
C GLU A 38 16.87 12.58 -33.55
N ALA A 39 15.77 12.04 -33.04
CA ALA A 39 14.74 12.83 -32.37
C ALA A 39 15.27 13.47 -31.08
N THR A 40 16.03 12.72 -30.27
CA THR A 40 16.64 13.27 -29.05
C THR A 40 17.66 14.35 -29.38
N ALA A 41 18.57 14.10 -30.32
CA ALA A 41 19.56 15.09 -30.77
C ALA A 41 18.93 16.35 -31.38
N HIS A 42 17.78 16.22 -32.06
CA HIS A 42 17.04 17.37 -32.57
C HIS A 42 16.49 18.23 -31.43
N VAL A 43 15.89 17.64 -30.39
CA VAL A 43 15.35 18.41 -29.25
C VAL A 43 16.47 19.18 -28.53
N ASP A 44 17.65 18.57 -28.39
CA ASP A 44 18.82 19.21 -27.76
C ASP A 44 19.37 20.42 -28.55
N SER A 45 19.14 20.46 -29.87
CA SER A 45 19.70 21.48 -30.76
C SER A 45 18.67 22.49 -31.29
N CYS A 46 17.39 22.15 -31.27
CA CYS A 46 16.30 23.00 -31.75
C CYS A 46 15.70 23.82 -30.60
N GLU A 47 15.88 25.15 -30.64
CA GLU A 47 15.39 26.08 -29.62
C GLU A 47 13.87 26.00 -29.42
N GLU A 48 13.09 25.87 -30.50
CA GLU A 48 11.63 25.75 -30.41
C GLU A 48 11.19 24.46 -29.72
N CYS A 49 11.82 23.33 -30.07
CA CYS A 49 11.52 22.04 -29.44
C CYS A 49 11.93 22.04 -27.96
N GLY A 50 13.10 22.62 -27.64
CA GLY A 50 13.56 22.80 -26.26
C GLY A 50 12.63 23.69 -25.43
N ALA A 51 12.13 24.80 -26.00
CA ALA A 51 11.17 25.66 -25.34
C ALA A 51 9.84 24.95 -25.06
N ARG A 52 9.32 24.16 -26.03
CA ARG A 52 8.11 23.34 -25.85
C ARG A 52 8.32 22.26 -24.79
N LEU A 53 9.47 21.59 -24.78
CA LEU A 53 9.82 20.61 -23.75
C LEU A 53 9.82 21.25 -22.35
N GLY A 54 10.45 22.41 -22.20
CA GLY A 54 10.49 23.15 -20.95
C GLY A 54 9.10 23.55 -20.45
N ALA A 55 8.22 24.00 -21.35
CA ALA A 55 6.84 24.32 -21.01
C ALA A 55 6.04 23.08 -20.53
N MET A 56 6.22 21.93 -21.18
CA MET A 56 5.57 20.68 -20.76
C MET A 56 6.10 20.20 -19.41
N ALA A 57 7.43 20.19 -19.22
CA ALA A 57 8.05 19.80 -17.96
C ALA A 57 7.58 20.67 -16.79
N HIS A 58 7.48 22.00 -17.00
CA HIS A 58 6.96 22.92 -15.99
C HIS A 58 5.51 22.61 -15.58
N GLY A 59 4.66 22.24 -16.56
CA GLY A 59 3.27 21.85 -16.29
C GLY A 59 3.15 20.63 -15.38
N VAL A 60 4.03 19.63 -15.54
CA VAL A 60 4.06 18.44 -14.69
C VAL A 60 4.40 18.80 -13.23
N PHE A 61 5.40 19.66 -13.02
CA PHE A 61 5.76 20.10 -11.67
C PHE A 61 4.66 20.92 -11.00
N ALA A 62 3.93 21.74 -11.76
CA ALA A 62 2.79 22.50 -11.23
C ALA A 62 1.64 21.56 -10.81
N LEU A 63 1.37 20.51 -11.60
CA LEU A 63 0.32 19.54 -11.31
C LEU A 63 0.65 18.70 -10.06
N GLU A 64 1.91 18.33 -9.86
CA GLU A 64 2.31 17.56 -8.67
C GLU A 64 1.97 18.31 -7.37
N ALA A 65 2.20 19.62 -7.33
CA ALA A 65 1.85 20.44 -6.17
C ALA A 65 0.34 20.41 -5.87
N GLU A 66 -0.50 20.55 -6.90
CA GLU A 66 -1.95 20.51 -6.76
C GLU A 66 -2.45 19.12 -6.32
N VAL A 67 -1.93 18.05 -6.93
CA VAL A 67 -2.25 16.67 -6.56
C VAL A 67 -1.84 16.38 -5.11
N GLN A 68 -0.69 16.88 -4.66
CA GLN A 68 -0.29 16.73 -3.27
C GLN A 68 -1.21 17.49 -2.30
N GLU A 69 -1.68 18.68 -2.65
CA GLU A 69 -2.65 19.42 -1.84
C GLU A 69 -3.99 18.69 -1.74
N TRP A 70 -4.50 18.17 -2.86
CA TRP A 70 -5.70 17.34 -2.85
C TRP A 70 -5.51 16.06 -2.04
N ALA A 71 -4.37 15.38 -2.17
CA ALA A 71 -4.07 14.19 -1.39
C ALA A 71 -4.00 14.50 0.13
N LYS A 72 -3.46 15.66 0.53
CA LYS A 72 -3.46 16.11 1.93
C LYS A 72 -4.88 16.40 2.42
N ALA A 73 -5.69 17.09 1.62
CA ALA A 73 -7.08 17.41 1.96
C ALA A 73 -7.93 16.13 2.10
N GLU A 74 -7.73 15.16 1.21
CA GLU A 74 -8.45 13.89 1.25
C GLU A 74 -8.02 13.02 2.44
N ARG A 75 -6.71 12.97 2.75
CA ARG A 75 -6.23 12.32 3.99
C ARG A 75 -6.78 12.98 5.25
N ALA A 76 -6.97 14.30 5.25
CA ALA A 76 -7.57 15.01 6.37
C ALA A 76 -9.08 14.71 6.51
N ARG A 77 -9.76 14.38 5.40
CA ARG A 77 -11.18 14.01 5.38
C ARG A 77 -11.43 12.52 5.64
N ALA A 78 -10.48 11.65 5.32
CA ALA A 78 -10.59 10.23 5.58
C ALA A 78 -10.72 10.00 7.09
N PRO A 79 -11.87 9.51 7.58
CA PRO A 79 -12.06 9.29 9.00
C PRO A 79 -11.11 8.18 9.43
N PHE A 80 -10.06 8.54 10.17
CA PHE A 80 -9.20 7.56 10.80
C PHE A 80 -10.11 6.67 11.67
N PRO A 81 -10.19 5.35 11.44
CA PRO A 81 -11.18 4.50 12.10
C PRO A 81 -10.73 4.20 13.53
N MET A 82 -10.64 5.25 14.36
CA MET A 82 -10.23 5.18 15.77
C MET A 82 -11.09 4.20 16.55
N VAL A 83 -12.37 4.06 16.19
CA VAL A 83 -13.28 3.08 16.79
C VAL A 83 -12.84 1.65 16.47
N ALA A 84 -12.45 1.37 15.22
CA ALA A 84 -12.00 0.02 14.83
C ALA A 84 -10.69 -0.36 15.54
N PHE A 85 -9.71 0.56 15.58
CA PHE A 85 -8.47 0.35 16.32
C PHE A 85 -8.70 0.24 17.83
N GLY A 86 -9.62 1.04 18.37
CA GLY A 86 -10.04 0.97 19.77
C GLY A 86 -10.66 -0.38 20.12
N MET A 87 -11.53 -0.93 19.28
CA MET A 87 -12.12 -2.25 19.47
C MET A 87 -11.10 -3.38 19.38
N VAL A 88 -10.16 -3.31 18.42
CA VAL A 88 -9.06 -4.29 18.31
C VAL A 88 -8.16 -4.23 19.55
N GLY A 89 -7.78 -3.03 19.99
CA GLY A 89 -6.97 -2.83 21.20
C GLY A 89 -7.67 -3.36 22.45
N LEU A 90 -8.96 -3.05 22.62
CA LEU A 90 -9.76 -3.54 23.73
C LEU A 90 -9.89 -5.07 23.72
N GLY A 91 -10.11 -5.69 22.57
CA GLY A 91 -10.16 -7.14 22.42
C GLY A 91 -8.83 -7.82 22.79
N LEU A 92 -7.70 -7.22 22.42
CA LEU A 92 -6.37 -7.69 22.80
C LEU A 92 -6.15 -7.60 24.31
N VAL A 93 -6.54 -6.49 24.94
CA VAL A 93 -6.43 -6.31 26.39
C VAL A 93 -7.30 -7.34 27.11
N LEU A 94 -8.58 -7.43 26.77
CA LEU A 94 -9.50 -8.39 27.40
C LEU A 94 -9.06 -9.84 27.18
N GLY A 95 -8.59 -10.19 25.98
CA GLY A 95 -8.06 -11.51 25.67
C GLY A 95 -6.81 -11.84 26.49
N SER A 96 -5.89 -10.89 26.64
CA SER A 96 -4.68 -11.08 27.45
C SER A 96 -4.96 -11.21 28.95
N VAL A 97 -5.91 -10.42 29.48
CA VAL A 97 -6.35 -10.51 30.88
C VAL A 97 -7.06 -11.84 31.14
N GLY A 98 -7.99 -12.24 30.26
CA GLY A 98 -8.67 -13.54 30.37
C GLY A 98 -7.70 -14.71 30.32
N PHE A 99 -6.71 -14.66 29.42
CA PHE A 99 -5.67 -15.67 29.32
C PHE A 99 -4.77 -15.73 30.57
N ALA A 100 -4.39 -14.57 31.12
CA ALA A 100 -3.57 -14.48 32.33
C ALA A 100 -4.30 -15.04 33.57
N VAL A 101 -5.59 -14.76 33.72
CA VAL A 101 -6.41 -15.30 34.82
C VAL A 101 -6.55 -16.83 34.71
N MET A 102 -6.60 -17.37 33.48
CA MET A 102 -6.83 -18.80 33.25
C MET A 102 -5.62 -19.70 33.53
N ARG A 103 -4.38 -19.17 33.48
CA ARG A 103 -3.17 -20.01 33.35
C ARG A 103 -2.17 -19.93 34.52
N GLY A 104 -2.46 -19.19 35.59
CA GLY A 104 -1.55 -19.07 36.73
C GLY A 104 -0.23 -18.35 36.40
N ASP A 105 0.83 -18.57 37.21
CA ASP A 105 2.09 -17.79 37.26
C ASP A 105 2.94 -17.80 35.95
N GLU A 106 2.49 -18.46 34.87
CA GLU A 106 3.11 -18.47 33.53
C GLU A 106 3.01 -17.12 32.78
N TRP A 107 2.29 -16.13 33.31
CA TRP A 107 2.13 -14.80 32.70
C TRP A 107 3.45 -13.99 32.59
N ARG A 108 4.49 -14.37 33.34
CA ARG A 108 5.77 -13.65 33.34
C ARG A 108 6.56 -13.81 32.03
N GLU A 109 6.36 -14.88 31.26
CA GLU A 109 7.05 -15.08 29.97
C GLU A 109 6.29 -14.53 28.75
N LEU A 110 4.99 -14.29 28.91
CA LEU A 110 4.09 -13.76 27.88
C LEU A 110 4.56 -12.43 27.26
N PRO A 111 5.01 -11.40 28.02
CA PRO A 111 5.39 -10.13 27.41
C PRO A 111 6.58 -10.26 26.45
N HIS A 112 7.54 -11.14 26.73
CA HIS A 112 8.66 -11.39 25.81
C HIS A 112 8.21 -12.10 24.53
N ARG A 113 7.33 -13.10 24.63
CA ARG A 113 6.79 -13.79 23.45
C ARG A 113 5.88 -12.86 22.63
N ALA A 114 5.07 -12.04 23.28
CA ALA A 114 4.20 -11.06 22.66
C ALA A 114 5.00 -9.96 21.92
N LEU A 115 6.07 -9.44 22.52
CA LEU A 115 6.96 -8.46 21.87
C LEU A 115 7.66 -9.04 20.64
N THR A 116 8.04 -10.32 20.70
CA THR A 116 8.68 -11.01 19.57
C THR A 116 7.68 -11.21 18.43
N LEU A 117 6.46 -11.68 18.74
CA LEU A 117 5.36 -11.80 17.77
C LEU A 117 4.98 -10.44 17.17
N TRP A 118 4.92 -9.39 17.99
CA TRP A 118 4.62 -8.03 17.54
C TRP A 118 5.65 -7.49 16.55
N ARG A 119 6.95 -7.73 16.79
CA ARG A 119 8.01 -7.36 15.84
C ARG A 119 7.82 -8.01 14.48
N TRP A 120 7.52 -9.30 14.45
CA TRP A 120 7.27 -10.03 13.20
C TRP A 120 5.97 -9.59 12.52
N ALA A 121 4.89 -9.39 13.29
CA ALA A 121 3.62 -8.91 12.77
C ALA A 121 3.76 -7.52 12.12
N LYS A 122 4.46 -6.59 12.78
CA LYS A 122 4.69 -5.23 12.24
C LYS A 122 5.47 -5.24 10.93
N ALA A 123 6.39 -6.18 10.74
CA ALA A 123 7.12 -6.35 9.49
C ALA A 123 6.26 -6.97 8.37
N LEU A 124 5.31 -7.85 8.73
CA LEU A 124 4.44 -8.52 7.76
C LEU A 124 3.23 -7.67 7.32
N VAL A 125 2.74 -6.78 8.18
CA VAL A 125 1.52 -5.99 7.92
C VAL A 125 1.57 -5.22 6.59
N PRO A 126 2.63 -4.46 6.25
CA PRO A 126 2.69 -3.72 5.00
C PRO A 126 2.63 -4.63 3.77
N TRP A 127 3.40 -5.73 3.81
CA TRP A 127 3.46 -6.73 2.74
C TRP A 127 2.11 -7.43 2.52
N LEU A 128 1.38 -7.71 3.59
CA LEU A 128 0.08 -8.40 3.52
C LEU A 128 -1.02 -7.47 2.97
N PHE A 129 -0.99 -6.18 3.34
CA PHE A 129 -1.99 -5.19 2.91
C PHE A 129 -1.84 -4.79 1.44
N GLU A 130 -0.61 -4.71 0.92
CA GLU A 130 -0.38 -4.39 -0.50
C GLU A 130 -0.86 -5.50 -1.44
N ARG A 131 -0.79 -6.76 -1.01
CA ARG A 131 -1.00 -7.90 -1.90
C ARG A 131 -2.43 -8.43 -1.93
N MET A 132 -3.17 -8.33 -0.82
CA MET A 132 -4.50 -8.94 -0.69
C MET A 132 -5.44 -8.10 0.20
N PRO A 133 -6.18 -7.13 -0.36
CA PRO A 133 -7.02 -6.20 0.42
C PRO A 133 -8.19 -6.88 1.15
N VAL A 134 -8.61 -8.07 0.71
CA VAL A 134 -9.68 -8.88 1.34
C VAL A 134 -9.20 -9.73 2.52
N LEU A 135 -7.90 -10.00 2.62
CA LEU A 135 -7.34 -10.87 3.64
C LEU A 135 -7.47 -10.37 5.09
N PRO A 136 -7.36 -9.06 5.41
CA PRO A 136 -7.62 -8.59 6.77
C PRO A 136 -9.07 -8.82 7.20
N MET A 137 -10.02 -8.74 6.28
CA MET A 137 -11.45 -8.99 6.57
C MET A 137 -11.71 -10.48 6.86
N VAL A 138 -11.09 -11.37 6.09
CA VAL A 138 -11.13 -12.82 6.31
C VAL A 138 -10.42 -13.22 7.61
N ALA A 139 -9.23 -12.66 7.86
CA ALA A 139 -8.46 -12.93 9.08
C ALA A 139 -9.21 -12.46 10.33
N TRP A 140 -9.88 -11.31 10.26
CA TRP A 140 -10.73 -10.82 11.34
C TRP A 140 -11.92 -11.76 11.58
N GLY A 141 -12.62 -12.16 10.52
CA GLY A 141 -13.74 -13.12 10.61
C GLY A 141 -13.32 -14.46 11.23
N LEU A 142 -12.17 -15.00 10.82
CA LEU A 142 -11.60 -16.23 11.39
C LEU A 142 -11.20 -16.06 12.87
N SER A 143 -10.68 -14.89 13.24
CA SER A 143 -10.30 -14.60 14.63
C SER A 143 -11.52 -14.58 15.55
N VAL A 144 -12.62 -13.96 15.11
CA VAL A 144 -13.89 -13.95 15.85
C VAL A 144 -14.45 -15.36 15.99
N LEU A 145 -14.47 -16.14 14.90
CA LEU A 145 -14.89 -17.55 14.90
C LEU A 145 -14.08 -18.39 15.89
N LEU A 146 -12.76 -18.20 15.92
CA LEU A 146 -11.87 -18.91 16.83
C LEU A 146 -12.19 -18.58 18.30
N ILE A 147 -12.39 -17.29 18.62
CA ILE A 147 -12.75 -16.85 19.99
C ILE A 147 -14.07 -17.48 20.42
N VAL A 148 -15.08 -17.46 19.55
CA VAL A 148 -16.40 -18.07 19.82
C VAL A 148 -16.27 -19.59 20.03
N ALA A 149 -15.51 -20.28 19.17
CA ALA A 149 -15.30 -21.73 19.29
C ALA A 149 -14.59 -22.11 20.60
N VAL A 150 -13.56 -21.36 20.99
CA VAL A 150 -12.87 -21.56 22.26
C VAL A 150 -13.80 -21.31 23.45
N GLY A 151 -14.64 -20.26 23.39
CA GLY A 151 -15.65 -19.97 24.40
C GLY A 151 -16.68 -21.09 24.54
N LEU A 152 -17.20 -21.62 23.43
CA LEU A 152 -18.16 -22.73 23.43
C LEU A 152 -17.55 -24.03 23.98
N ALA A 153 -16.32 -24.36 23.57
CA ALA A 153 -15.61 -25.53 24.07
C ALA A 153 -15.37 -25.44 25.59
N PHE A 154 -15.15 -24.24 26.12
CA PHE A 154 -15.01 -24.01 27.55
C PHE A 154 -16.33 -24.24 28.30
N VAL A 155 -17.44 -23.66 27.83
CA VAL A 155 -18.76 -23.86 28.43
C VAL A 155 -19.14 -25.35 28.45
N ALA A 156 -18.92 -26.04 27.33
CA ALA A 156 -19.20 -27.47 27.22
C ALA A 156 -18.36 -28.29 28.24
N ARG A 157 -17.09 -27.93 28.41
CA ARG A 157 -16.21 -28.59 29.38
C ARG A 157 -16.70 -28.41 30.82
N GLU A 158 -17.16 -27.22 31.19
CA GLU A 158 -17.60 -26.95 32.56
C GLU A 158 -18.95 -27.61 32.89
N LEU A 159 -19.86 -27.66 31.92
CA LEU A 159 -21.10 -28.46 32.03
C LEU A 159 -20.79 -29.95 32.27
N SER A 160 -19.81 -30.51 31.54
CA SER A 160 -19.39 -31.91 31.72
C SER A 160 -18.73 -32.22 33.07
N LYS A 161 -18.25 -31.20 33.79
CA LYS A 161 -17.74 -31.37 35.16
C LYS A 161 -18.89 -31.40 36.16
N GLN A 162 -19.92 -30.58 35.97
CA GLN A 162 -21.06 -30.56 36.88
C GLN A 162 -21.83 -31.89 36.86
N GLU A 163 -22.03 -32.48 35.68
CA GLU A 163 -22.67 -33.81 35.54
C GLU A 163 -21.89 -34.94 36.22
N ARG A 164 -20.57 -34.78 36.42
CA ARG A 164 -19.74 -35.78 37.11
C ARG A 164 -19.76 -35.64 38.63
N LEU A 165 -20.25 -34.52 39.14
CA LEU A 165 -20.31 -34.22 40.57
C LEU A 165 -21.72 -34.41 41.15
N SER A 166 -22.73 -34.58 40.30
CA SER A 166 -24.12 -34.93 40.65
C SER A 166 -24.33 -36.44 40.60
#